data_AF-A0A2T4TU16-F1
#
_entry.id   AF-A0A2T4TU16-F1
#
_cell.length_a   1.000
_cell.length_b   1.000
_cell.length_c   1.000
_cell.angle_alpha   90.00
_cell.angle_beta   90.00
_cell.angle_gamma   90.00
#
_symmetry.space_group_name_H-M   'P 1'
#
loop_
_entity.id
_entity.type
_entity.pdbx_description
1 polymer ?
#
loop_
_entity_poly.entity_id
_entity_poly.type
_entity_poly.pdbx_seq_one_letter_code
_entity_poly.pdbx_strand_id
1 'polypeptide(L)'
;MSSAISINLDTSKYRMPTQEDINNAKKFIVRRSYHASILESRVNAILVEAAGEIAEICLKYNIPARDFTMNANKQMFAEVEEVMDRIDEQIMSLIEQFSTMVTDNQARKKLLALYIASLGRGNNNLQQTLDGYLYRYLYDLEAIIASMKLAKENESKLTTVAIVSKVKSSQHAIYTTQEVKQAMSAKNVASMQAMYIRSHGRHIDNTGLSYVGSSNSNANNILRMARTTMDMAWMRNLSIDYQENAEIVGFFVSRGSSYDCKICDSQVGFHVKGDLEELPLYHPNCKCWVMPIYSNKDKYNI
;
A
#
# COMPACT_ATOMS: atom_id res chain seq x y z
N MET A 1 -18.61 -8.62 20.53
CA MET A 1 -19.59 -7.65 19.98
C MET A 1 -20.73 -8.43 19.34
N SER A 2 -21.85 -8.56 20.05
CA SER A 2 -23.08 -9.25 19.60
C SER A 2 -24.20 -8.22 19.53
N SER A 3 -24.09 -7.24 18.63
CA SER A 3 -25.29 -6.54 18.16
C SER A 3 -25.88 -7.39 17.04
N ALA A 4 -27.15 -7.79 17.19
CA ALA A 4 -27.88 -8.44 16.13
C ALA A 4 -27.83 -7.55 14.88
N ILE A 5 -27.40 -8.12 13.75
CA ILE A 5 -27.31 -7.39 12.49
C ILE A 5 -28.74 -7.24 11.98
N SER A 6 -29.22 -6.00 11.87
CA SER A 6 -30.52 -5.73 11.26
C SER A 6 -30.35 -5.74 9.75
N ILE A 7 -30.87 -6.78 9.10
CA ILE A 7 -30.91 -6.91 7.64
C ILE A 7 -32.35 -6.67 7.21
N ASN A 8 -32.58 -5.58 6.47
CA ASN A 8 -33.88 -5.29 5.87
C ASN A 8 -33.87 -5.78 4.42
N LEU A 9 -34.61 -6.84 4.14
CA LEU A 9 -34.65 -7.52 2.85
C LEU A 9 -36.09 -7.97 2.55
N ASP A 10 -36.53 -7.84 1.31
CA ASP A 10 -37.82 -8.37 0.86
C ASP A 10 -37.78 -9.91 0.85
N THR A 11 -38.22 -10.52 1.97
CA THR A 11 -38.20 -11.97 2.16
C THR A 11 -39.21 -12.71 1.29
N SER A 12 -40.10 -12.01 0.57
CA SER A 12 -40.92 -12.63 -0.47
C SER A 12 -40.10 -12.98 -1.71
N LYS A 13 -39.02 -12.24 -1.99
CA LYS A 13 -38.15 -12.41 -3.15
C LYS A 13 -36.82 -13.07 -2.82
N TYR A 14 -36.29 -12.80 -1.64
CA TYR A 14 -34.94 -13.16 -1.25
C TYR A 14 -34.89 -14.01 0.01
N ARG A 15 -33.90 -14.88 0.09
CA ARG A 15 -33.56 -15.63 1.29
C ARG A 15 -32.59 -14.82 2.13
N MET A 16 -32.89 -14.67 3.41
CA MET A 16 -31.98 -14.06 4.39
C MET A 16 -30.67 -14.87 4.49
N PRO A 17 -29.51 -14.22 4.66
CA PRO A 17 -28.26 -14.94 4.93
C PRO A 17 -28.40 -15.83 6.16
N THR A 18 -27.88 -17.04 6.08
CA THR A 18 -27.80 -17.94 7.24
C THR A 18 -26.73 -17.44 8.22
N GLN A 19 -26.75 -17.97 9.45
CA GLN A 19 -25.68 -17.70 10.41
C GLN A 19 -24.31 -18.19 9.89
N GLU A 20 -24.30 -19.24 9.08
CA GLU A 20 -23.10 -19.74 8.42
C GLU A 20 -22.58 -18.74 7.37
N ASP A 21 -23.45 -18.20 6.50
CA ASP A 21 -23.09 -17.16 5.53
C ASP A 21 -22.46 -15.94 6.25
N ILE A 22 -23.08 -15.50 7.35
CA ILE A 22 -22.57 -14.41 8.19
C ILE A 22 -21.18 -14.74 8.75
N ASN A 23 -21.00 -15.94 9.28
CA ASN A 23 -19.74 -16.36 9.87
C ASN A 23 -18.63 -16.48 8.81
N ASN A 24 -18.94 -17.00 7.62
CA ASN A 24 -18.00 -17.14 6.53
C ASN A 24 -17.55 -15.77 6.00
N ALA A 25 -18.48 -14.83 5.83
CA ALA A 25 -18.16 -13.47 5.41
C ALA A 25 -17.28 -12.72 6.43
N LYS A 26 -17.53 -12.88 7.73
CA LYS A 26 -16.67 -12.32 8.79
C LYS A 26 -15.28 -12.96 8.78
N LYS A 27 -15.20 -14.30 8.68
CA LYS A 27 -13.92 -15.04 8.59
C LYS A 27 -13.11 -14.59 7.38
N PHE A 28 -13.75 -14.36 6.25
CA PHE A 28 -13.10 -13.87 5.03
C PHE A 28 -12.39 -12.53 5.27
N ILE A 29 -13.07 -11.53 5.84
CA ILE A 29 -12.44 -10.22 6.11
C ILE A 29 -11.35 -10.29 7.19
N VAL A 30 -11.51 -11.13 8.22
CA VAL A 30 -10.45 -11.37 9.20
C VAL A 30 -9.22 -11.97 8.54
N ARG A 31 -9.39 -13.00 7.69
CA ARG A 31 -8.30 -13.63 6.95
C ARG A 31 -7.63 -12.64 6.00
N ARG A 32 -8.40 -11.87 5.22
CA ARG A 32 -7.88 -10.80 4.34
C ARG A 32 -7.02 -9.81 5.11
N SER A 33 -7.56 -9.27 6.22
CA SER A 33 -6.86 -8.29 7.06
C SER A 33 -5.57 -8.85 7.68
N TYR A 34 -5.58 -10.13 8.07
CA TYR A 34 -4.40 -10.82 8.60
C TYR A 34 -3.29 -10.90 7.56
N HIS A 35 -3.58 -11.40 6.36
CA HIS A 35 -2.59 -11.52 5.29
C HIS A 35 -2.09 -10.14 4.81
N ALA A 36 -2.97 -9.14 4.74
CA ALA A 36 -2.63 -7.74 4.46
C ALA A 36 -1.58 -7.19 5.45
N SER A 37 -1.76 -7.46 6.75
CA SER A 37 -0.81 -7.02 7.78
C SER A 37 0.56 -7.71 7.69
N ILE A 38 0.59 -8.97 7.26
CA ILE A 38 1.84 -9.70 7.05
C ILE A 38 2.57 -9.17 5.81
N LEU A 39 1.85 -8.96 4.71
CA LEU A 39 2.40 -8.37 3.49
C LEU A 39 3.03 -7.00 3.79
N GLU A 40 2.27 -6.12 4.44
CA GLU A 40 2.75 -4.79 4.86
C GLU A 40 4.03 -4.90 5.70
N SER A 41 4.05 -5.82 6.67
CA SER A 41 5.23 -6.03 7.53
C SER A 41 6.46 -6.52 6.74
N ARG A 42 6.27 -7.41 5.76
CA ARG A 42 7.36 -7.94 4.92
C ARG A 42 7.91 -6.90 3.94
N VAL A 43 7.03 -6.16 3.27
CA VAL A 43 7.43 -5.05 2.38
C VAL A 43 8.17 -3.98 3.20
N ASN A 44 7.69 -3.69 4.42
CA ASN A 44 8.39 -2.75 5.30
C ASN A 44 9.80 -3.24 5.67
N ALA A 45 9.98 -4.52 5.97
CA ALA A 45 11.30 -5.08 6.26
C ALA A 45 12.27 -4.91 5.08
N ILE A 46 11.81 -5.19 3.84
CA ILE A 46 12.58 -4.97 2.61
C ILE A 46 13.03 -3.51 2.50
N LEU A 47 12.10 -2.56 2.68
CA LEU A 47 12.42 -1.13 2.64
C LEU A 47 13.41 -0.72 3.74
N VAL A 48 13.25 -1.24 4.97
CA VAL A 48 14.19 -0.99 6.09
C VAL A 48 15.59 -1.48 5.75
N GLU A 49 15.73 -2.67 5.18
CA GLU A 49 17.03 -3.24 4.80
C GLU A 49 17.67 -2.43 3.68
N ALA A 50 16.92 -2.13 2.61
CA ALA A 50 17.40 -1.32 1.49
C ALA A 50 17.79 0.10 1.91
N ALA A 51 17.02 0.76 2.79
CA ALA A 51 17.39 2.07 3.32
C ALA A 51 18.77 2.07 4.00
N GLY A 52 19.08 0.97 4.70
CA GLY A 52 20.37 0.79 5.36
C GLY A 52 21.50 0.59 4.35
N GLU A 53 21.31 -0.33 3.41
CA GLU A 53 22.29 -0.65 2.36
C GLU A 53 22.59 0.55 1.46
N ILE A 54 21.55 1.27 1.02
CA ILE A 54 21.69 2.51 0.24
C ILE A 54 22.47 3.56 1.05
N ALA A 55 22.19 3.72 2.35
CA ALA A 55 22.95 4.64 3.18
C ALA A 55 24.43 4.24 3.30
N GLU A 56 24.73 2.95 3.45
CA GLU A 56 26.10 2.44 3.48
C GLU A 56 26.84 2.69 2.17
N ILE A 57 26.21 2.39 1.03
CA ILE A 57 26.72 2.70 -0.31
C ILE A 57 27.00 4.20 -0.42
N CYS A 58 26.03 5.07 -0.11
CA CYS A 58 26.21 6.52 -0.23
C CYS A 58 27.32 7.09 0.67
N LEU A 59 27.54 6.50 1.85
CA LEU A 59 28.57 6.94 2.79
C LEU A 59 29.99 6.50 2.36
N LYS A 60 30.14 5.37 1.67
CA LYS A 60 31.41 4.86 1.12
C LYS A 60 32.08 5.85 0.17
N TYR A 61 31.32 6.62 -0.60
CA TYR A 61 31.83 7.51 -1.65
C TYR A 61 32.27 8.90 -1.16
N ASN A 62 32.11 9.23 0.13
CA ASN A 62 32.62 10.46 0.76
C ASN A 62 32.28 11.79 0.03
N ILE A 63 31.17 11.84 -0.71
CA ILE A 63 30.68 13.08 -1.33
C ILE A 63 30.30 14.08 -0.21
N PRO A 64 30.68 15.36 -0.27
CA PRO A 64 30.28 16.36 0.73
C PRO A 64 28.76 16.52 0.83
N ALA A 65 28.23 16.83 2.01
CA ALA A 65 26.79 16.91 2.24
C ALA A 65 26.08 17.92 1.31
N ARG A 66 26.73 19.05 1.05
CA ARG A 66 26.20 20.12 0.19
C ARG A 66 26.05 19.70 -1.27
N ASP A 67 26.99 18.88 -1.74
CA ASP A 67 27.05 18.41 -3.13
C ASP A 67 26.35 17.05 -3.33
N PHE A 68 25.85 16.46 -2.24
CA PHE A 68 25.26 15.12 -2.28
C PHE A 68 23.92 15.11 -3.01
N THR A 69 23.87 14.27 -4.04
CA THR A 69 22.67 13.77 -4.73
C THR A 69 22.91 12.30 -5.06
N MET A 70 21.84 11.52 -5.30
CA MET A 70 21.96 10.10 -5.67
C MET A 70 22.79 9.89 -6.95
N ASN A 71 22.75 10.86 -7.86
CA ASN A 71 23.48 10.83 -9.13
C ASN A 71 24.84 11.57 -9.10
N ALA A 72 25.30 12.07 -7.95
CA ALA A 72 26.56 12.81 -7.84
C ALA A 72 27.79 11.95 -8.20
N ASN A 73 27.68 10.62 -8.11
CA ASN A 73 28.70 9.68 -8.54
C ASN A 73 28.05 8.51 -9.30
N LYS A 74 28.52 8.24 -10.53
CA LYS A 74 27.94 7.20 -11.41
C LYS A 74 28.06 5.79 -10.84
N GLN A 75 29.20 5.46 -10.22
CA GLN A 75 29.42 4.13 -9.66
C GLN A 75 28.58 3.93 -8.39
N MET A 76 28.48 4.95 -7.54
CA MET A 76 27.58 4.95 -6.39
C MET A 76 26.13 4.73 -6.83
N PHE A 77 25.68 5.46 -7.86
CA PHE A 77 24.31 5.33 -8.36
C PHE A 77 24.04 3.94 -8.92
N ALA A 78 24.97 3.35 -9.68
CA ALA A 78 24.83 1.98 -10.16
C ALA A 78 24.70 0.96 -9.00
N GLU A 79 25.49 1.07 -7.94
CA GLU A 79 25.34 0.23 -6.74
C GLU A 79 23.96 0.43 -6.07
N VAL A 80 23.44 1.66 -6.06
CA VAL A 80 22.08 1.94 -5.55
C VAL A 80 21.01 1.35 -6.45
N GLU A 81 21.14 1.45 -7.78
CA GLU A 81 20.20 0.86 -8.75
C GLU A 81 20.09 -0.66 -8.58
N GLU A 82 21.21 -1.36 -8.35
CA GLU A 82 21.18 -2.80 -8.04
C GLU A 82 20.33 -3.14 -6.80
N VAL A 83 20.37 -2.30 -5.76
CA VAL A 83 19.50 -2.46 -4.57
C VAL A 83 18.04 -2.23 -4.94
N MET A 84 17.77 -1.23 -5.77
CA MET A 84 16.42 -0.82 -6.17
C MET A 84 15.74 -1.86 -7.06
N ASP A 85 16.44 -2.37 -8.06
CA ASP A 85 15.95 -3.45 -8.94
C ASP A 85 15.61 -4.69 -8.12
N ARG A 86 16.49 -5.04 -7.17
CA ARG A 86 16.27 -6.20 -6.30
C ARG A 86 15.04 -6.02 -5.39
N ILE A 87 14.83 -4.85 -4.79
CA ILE A 87 13.65 -4.66 -3.93
C ILE A 87 12.36 -4.52 -4.73
N ASP A 88 12.43 -3.99 -5.95
CA ASP A 88 11.28 -3.95 -6.86
C ASP A 88 10.75 -5.36 -7.12
N GLU A 89 11.63 -6.26 -7.57
CA GLU A 89 11.29 -7.66 -7.84
C GLU A 89 10.73 -8.37 -6.60
N GLN A 90 11.36 -8.17 -5.43
CA GLN A 90 10.90 -8.79 -4.18
C GLN A 90 9.51 -8.29 -3.76
N ILE A 91 9.25 -6.99 -3.88
CA ILE A 91 7.97 -6.40 -3.51
C ILE A 91 6.87 -6.87 -4.47
N MET A 92 7.13 -6.87 -5.78
CA MET A 92 6.18 -7.37 -6.78
C MET A 92 5.83 -8.85 -6.56
N SER A 93 6.84 -9.68 -6.31
CA SER A 93 6.67 -11.10 -6.01
C SER A 93 5.83 -11.33 -4.75
N LEU A 94 6.07 -10.56 -3.69
CA LEU A 94 5.25 -10.62 -2.48
C LEU A 94 3.80 -10.19 -2.73
N ILE A 95 3.58 -9.12 -3.49
CA ILE A 95 2.23 -8.65 -3.83
C ILE A 95 1.47 -9.76 -4.58
N GLU A 96 2.07 -10.35 -5.61
CA GLU A 96 1.44 -11.44 -6.37
C GLU A 96 1.16 -12.67 -5.48
N GLN A 97 2.15 -13.10 -4.70
CA GLN A 97 2.03 -14.23 -3.81
C GLN A 97 0.84 -14.06 -2.85
N PHE A 98 0.77 -12.93 -2.14
CA PHE A 98 -0.28 -12.68 -1.15
C PHE A 98 -1.66 -12.41 -1.79
N SER A 99 -1.68 -11.80 -2.97
CA SER A 99 -2.91 -11.55 -3.73
C SER A 99 -3.57 -12.85 -4.19
N THR A 100 -2.78 -13.86 -4.55
CA THR A 100 -3.27 -15.14 -5.09
C THR A 100 -3.52 -16.21 -4.01
N MET A 101 -3.10 -16.00 -2.77
CA MET A 101 -3.34 -16.90 -1.62
C MET A 101 -4.82 -17.09 -1.23
N VAL A 102 -5.72 -16.25 -1.76
CA VAL A 102 -7.16 -16.35 -1.49
C VAL A 102 -7.79 -17.64 -2.03
N THR A 103 -7.18 -18.25 -3.04
CA THR A 103 -7.70 -19.44 -3.73
C THR A 103 -6.58 -20.43 -4.06
N ASP A 104 -6.90 -21.72 -4.10
CA ASP A 104 -5.98 -22.76 -4.59
C ASP A 104 -6.20 -23.13 -6.07
N ASN A 105 -7.25 -22.58 -6.68
CA ASN A 105 -7.56 -22.82 -8.09
C ASN A 105 -6.53 -22.11 -9.01
N GLN A 106 -5.78 -22.90 -9.79
CA GLN A 106 -4.70 -22.39 -10.63
C GLN A 106 -5.17 -21.48 -11.78
N ALA A 107 -6.32 -21.78 -12.40
CA ALA A 107 -6.90 -20.90 -13.42
C ALA A 107 -7.27 -19.55 -12.79
N ARG A 108 -7.83 -19.58 -11.58
CA ARG A 108 -8.17 -18.36 -10.85
C ARG A 108 -6.94 -17.56 -10.41
N LYS A 109 -5.86 -18.22 -9.98
CA LYS A 109 -4.59 -17.54 -9.69
C LYS A 109 -4.07 -16.76 -10.89
N LYS A 110 -4.11 -17.35 -12.10
CA LYS A 110 -3.71 -16.68 -13.35
C LYS A 110 -4.58 -15.46 -13.66
N LEU A 111 -5.89 -15.57 -13.49
CA LEU A 111 -6.82 -14.45 -13.69
C LEU A 111 -6.56 -13.30 -12.69
N LEU A 112 -6.32 -13.64 -11.41
CA LEU A 112 -5.99 -12.67 -10.38
C LEU A 112 -4.64 -12.00 -10.66
N ALA A 113 -3.64 -12.74 -11.12
CA ALA A 113 -2.33 -12.20 -11.52
C ALA A 113 -2.45 -11.17 -12.66
N LEU A 114 -3.25 -11.46 -13.69
CA LEU A 114 -3.53 -10.51 -14.76
C LEU A 114 -4.29 -9.27 -14.26
N TYR A 115 -5.27 -9.48 -13.37
CA TYR A 115 -6.00 -8.37 -12.76
C TYR A 115 -5.08 -7.46 -11.95
N ILE A 116 -4.26 -7.98 -11.04
CA ILE A 116 -3.34 -7.15 -10.24
C ILE A 116 -2.31 -6.44 -11.10
N ALA A 117 -1.79 -7.09 -12.16
CA ALA A 117 -0.85 -6.46 -13.07
C ALA A 117 -1.46 -5.26 -13.79
N SER A 118 -2.78 -5.28 -14.05
CA SER A 118 -3.51 -4.17 -14.66
C SER A 118 -3.86 -3.01 -13.72
N LEU A 119 -3.79 -3.24 -12.39
CA LEU A 119 -4.07 -2.18 -11.41
C LEU A 119 -2.96 -1.14 -11.42
N GLY A 120 -3.25 0.11 -11.07
CA GLY A 120 -2.24 1.15 -10.92
C GLY A 120 -2.85 2.54 -10.80
N ARG A 121 -2.01 3.57 -10.82
CA ARG A 121 -2.44 4.97 -10.64
C ARG A 121 -2.45 5.73 -11.97
N GLY A 122 -3.60 6.32 -12.30
CA GLY A 122 -3.75 7.06 -13.55
C GLY A 122 -3.67 6.13 -14.74
N ASN A 123 -2.75 6.40 -15.68
CA ASN A 123 -2.51 5.56 -16.86
C ASN A 123 -1.44 4.47 -16.62
N ASN A 124 -0.93 4.35 -15.39
CA ASN A 124 0.11 3.39 -15.06
C ASN A 124 -0.47 2.05 -14.62
N ASN A 125 0.26 0.99 -14.91
CA ASN A 125 0.05 -0.34 -14.33
C ASN A 125 0.77 -0.48 -12.97
N LEU A 126 0.76 -1.68 -12.37
CA LEU A 126 1.21 -1.88 -10.99
C LEU A 126 2.72 -1.68 -10.90
N GLN A 127 3.45 -2.26 -11.85
CA GLN A 127 4.90 -2.15 -11.97
C GLN A 127 5.31 -0.67 -12.08
N GLN A 128 4.75 0.05 -13.06
CA GLN A 128 5.03 1.47 -13.26
C GLN A 128 4.66 2.34 -12.06
N THR A 129 3.63 1.95 -11.31
CA THR A 129 3.26 2.65 -10.07
C THR A 129 4.28 2.37 -8.96
N LEU A 130 4.77 1.13 -8.83
CA LEU A 130 5.82 0.77 -7.87
C LEU A 130 7.13 1.48 -8.21
N ASP A 131 7.58 1.41 -9.47
CA ASP A 131 8.78 2.09 -9.96
C ASP A 131 8.76 3.57 -9.59
N GLY A 132 7.63 4.25 -9.84
CA GLY A 132 7.45 5.66 -9.51
C GLY A 132 7.54 5.94 -8.00
N TYR A 133 6.97 5.07 -7.16
CA TYR A 133 7.07 5.23 -5.71
C TYR A 133 8.47 4.89 -5.17
N LEU A 134 9.15 3.89 -5.72
CA LEU A 134 10.52 3.53 -5.39
C LEU A 134 11.51 4.64 -5.77
N TYR A 135 11.34 5.24 -6.94
CA TYR A 135 12.16 6.38 -7.36
C TYR A 135 11.98 7.59 -6.44
N ARG A 136 10.76 7.89 -6.03
CA ARG A 136 10.51 8.96 -5.05
C ARG A 136 11.02 8.61 -3.65
N TYR A 137 10.98 7.33 -3.29
CA TYR A 137 11.57 6.84 -2.06
C TYR A 137 13.09 7.05 -2.03
N LEU A 138 13.79 6.88 -3.16
CA LEU A 138 15.20 7.27 -3.28
C LEU A 138 15.42 8.76 -2.95
N TYR A 139 14.57 9.67 -3.42
CA TYR A 139 14.70 11.08 -3.07
C TYR A 139 14.38 11.39 -1.60
N ASP A 140 13.46 10.65 -0.99
CA ASP A 140 13.26 10.71 0.46
C ASP A 140 14.56 10.28 1.18
N LEU A 141 15.16 9.16 0.77
CA LEU A 141 16.44 8.68 1.30
C LEU A 141 17.60 9.67 1.05
N GLU A 142 17.64 10.29 -0.12
CA GLU A 142 18.63 11.31 -0.50
C GLU A 142 18.60 12.46 0.52
N ALA A 143 17.41 12.96 0.83
CA ALA A 143 17.22 14.06 1.76
C ALA A 143 17.74 13.73 3.16
N ILE A 144 17.40 12.55 3.70
CA ILE A 144 17.88 12.17 5.04
C ILE A 144 19.38 11.86 5.04
N ILE A 145 19.92 11.19 4.02
CA ILE A 145 21.35 10.89 3.94
C ILE A 145 22.16 12.19 3.84
N ALA A 146 21.77 13.12 2.98
CA ALA A 146 22.40 14.44 2.87
C ALA A 146 22.36 15.20 4.22
N SER A 147 21.22 15.17 4.90
CA SER A 147 21.04 15.82 6.21
C SER A 147 21.92 15.20 7.29
N MET A 148 22.03 13.87 7.31
CA MET A 148 22.89 13.16 8.25
C MET A 148 24.38 13.39 7.97
N LYS A 149 24.76 13.54 6.69
CA LYS A 149 26.12 13.93 6.31
C LYS A 149 26.44 15.34 6.78
N LEU A 150 25.50 16.28 6.61
CA LEU A 150 25.65 17.66 7.12
C LEU A 150 25.78 17.67 8.65
N ALA A 151 24.99 16.85 9.35
CA ALA A 151 25.11 16.69 10.81
C ALA A 151 26.50 16.16 11.19
N LYS A 152 27.01 15.13 10.49
CA LYS A 152 28.36 14.58 10.71
C LYS A 152 29.48 15.58 10.44
N GLU A 153 29.34 16.42 9.43
CA GLU A 153 30.31 17.49 9.13
C GLU A 153 30.34 18.56 10.22
N ASN A 154 29.19 18.84 10.86
CA ASN A 154 29.09 19.78 11.97
C ASN A 154 29.43 19.15 13.34
N GLU A 155 29.29 17.84 13.49
CA GLU A 155 29.46 17.09 14.74
C GLU A 155 30.47 15.95 14.60
N SER A 156 31.66 16.11 15.18
CA SER A 156 32.81 15.20 15.01
C SER A 156 32.63 13.75 15.52
N LYS A 157 31.53 13.42 16.21
CA LYS A 157 31.30 12.10 16.83
C LYS A 157 30.28 11.21 16.11
N LEU A 158 29.65 11.68 15.02
CA LEU A 158 28.62 10.89 14.32
C LEU A 158 29.25 9.74 13.53
N THR A 159 28.97 8.50 13.94
CA THR A 159 29.49 7.30 13.26
C THR A 159 28.62 6.89 12.08
N THR A 160 29.21 6.17 11.11
CA THR A 160 28.48 5.59 9.97
C THR A 160 27.33 4.70 10.44
N VAL A 161 27.56 3.86 11.46
CA VAL A 161 26.52 2.97 12.03
C VAL A 161 25.34 3.75 12.59
N ALA A 162 25.59 4.87 13.27
CA ALA A 162 24.54 5.73 13.81
C ALA A 162 23.72 6.39 12.69
N ILE A 163 24.38 6.83 11.60
CA ILE A 163 23.71 7.39 10.43
C ILE A 163 22.79 6.34 9.79
N VAL A 164 23.32 5.15 9.50
CA VAL A 164 22.56 4.06 8.88
C VAL A 164 21.35 3.70 9.75
N SER A 165 21.54 3.56 11.06
CA SER A 165 20.44 3.27 12.00
C SER A 165 19.36 4.36 12.00
N LYS A 166 19.76 5.63 11.90
CA LYS A 166 18.82 6.76 11.83
C LYS A 166 18.04 6.77 10.52
N VAL A 167 18.69 6.48 9.39
CA VAL A 167 18.04 6.38 8.07
C VAL A 167 16.98 5.26 8.10
N LYS A 168 17.34 4.07 8.56
CA LYS A 168 16.43 2.91 8.68
C LYS A 168 15.20 3.22 9.53
N SER A 169 15.39 3.82 10.70
CA SER A 169 14.30 4.10 11.65
C SER A 169 13.41 5.28 11.24
N SER A 170 13.90 6.20 10.41
CA SER A 170 13.18 7.43 10.08
C SER A 170 12.43 7.39 8.76
N GLN A 171 12.58 6.33 7.95
CA GLN A 171 12.09 6.29 6.55
C GLN A 171 10.60 6.63 6.35
N HIS A 172 9.76 6.41 7.37
CA HIS A 172 8.32 6.69 7.33
C HIS A 172 7.97 8.15 7.65
N ALA A 173 8.94 8.93 8.16
CA ALA A 173 8.73 10.26 8.70
C ALA A 173 9.96 11.18 8.53
N ILE A 174 10.72 11.00 7.46
CA ILE A 174 12.00 11.68 7.17
C ILE A 174 11.94 13.19 7.43
N TYR A 175 10.91 13.86 6.91
CA TYR A 175 10.76 15.32 7.02
C TYR A 175 10.45 15.85 8.42
N THR A 176 10.14 14.97 9.37
CA THR A 176 9.90 15.35 10.77
C THR A 176 11.17 15.29 11.62
N THR A 177 12.23 14.66 11.13
CA THR A 177 13.51 14.52 11.83
C THR A 177 14.20 15.87 12.02
N GLN A 178 14.96 16.01 13.10
CA GLN A 178 15.65 17.25 13.43
C GLN A 178 16.71 17.59 12.36
N GLU A 179 17.42 16.59 11.88
CA GLU A 179 18.52 16.72 10.93
C GLU A 179 18.02 17.25 9.58
N VAL A 180 16.89 16.71 9.09
CA VAL A 180 16.27 17.20 7.86
C VAL A 180 15.71 18.61 8.03
N LYS A 181 15.08 18.92 9.16
CA LYS A 181 14.63 20.29 9.47
C LYS A 181 15.78 21.29 9.51
N GLN A 182 16.94 20.89 10.06
CA GLN A 182 18.14 21.72 10.07
C GLN A 182 18.70 21.93 8.67
N ALA A 183 18.74 20.88 7.83
CA ALA A 183 19.19 20.99 6.44
C ALA A 183 18.25 21.89 5.60
N MET A 184 16.93 21.86 5.87
CA MET A 184 15.92 22.71 5.23
C MET A 184 15.87 24.14 5.78
N SER A 185 16.62 24.47 6.83
CA SER A 185 16.60 25.83 7.39
C SER A 185 17.15 26.85 6.40
N ALA A 186 16.72 28.12 6.53
CA ALA A 186 17.18 29.22 5.68
C ALA A 186 18.71 29.35 5.61
N LYS A 187 19.42 28.95 6.66
CA LYS A 187 20.89 28.93 6.72
C LYS A 187 21.52 27.92 5.75
N ASN A 188 20.91 26.75 5.59
CA ASN A 188 21.54 25.61 4.92
C ASN A 188 20.95 25.34 3.53
N VAL A 189 19.64 25.54 3.35
CA VAL A 189 18.89 25.09 2.16
C VAL A 189 19.46 25.60 0.84
N ALA A 190 19.98 26.83 0.80
CA ALA A 190 20.56 27.43 -0.41
C ALA A 190 21.86 26.73 -0.86
N SER A 191 22.53 26.01 0.05
CA SER A 191 23.80 25.32 -0.21
C SER A 191 23.65 23.82 -0.47
N MET A 192 22.45 23.25 -0.27
CA MET A 192 22.20 21.81 -0.43
C MET A 192 21.72 21.51 -1.84
N GLN A 193 22.28 20.49 -2.50
CA GLN A 193 21.84 20.06 -3.83
C GLN A 193 20.69 19.04 -3.82
N ALA A 194 20.56 18.25 -2.74
CA ALA A 194 19.51 17.23 -2.60
C ALA A 194 18.11 17.80 -2.88
N MET A 195 17.38 17.16 -3.79
CA MET A 195 16.18 17.73 -4.42
C MET A 195 15.10 18.04 -3.38
N TYR A 196 14.80 17.07 -2.52
CA TYR A 196 13.73 17.20 -1.53
C TYR A 196 14.12 18.06 -0.32
N ILE A 197 15.40 18.37 -0.10
CA ILE A 197 15.77 19.44 0.84
C ILE A 197 15.42 20.80 0.24
N ARG A 198 15.82 21.04 -1.02
CA ARG A 198 15.57 22.32 -1.71
C ARG A 198 14.08 22.61 -1.88
N SER A 199 13.29 21.59 -2.17
CA SER A 199 11.84 21.70 -2.33
C SER A 199 11.07 21.70 -1.01
N HIS A 200 11.75 21.62 0.15
CA HIS A 200 11.12 21.51 1.48
C HIS A 200 10.16 20.30 1.58
N GLY A 201 10.60 19.15 1.05
CA GLY A 201 9.83 17.91 1.04
C GLY A 201 8.66 17.92 0.07
N ARG A 202 8.55 18.93 -0.81
CA ARG A 202 7.57 18.92 -1.90
C ARG A 202 8.06 17.97 -2.98
N HIS A 203 7.28 16.93 -3.24
CA HIS A 203 7.54 15.97 -4.32
C HIS A 203 7.21 16.62 -5.66
N ILE A 204 8.17 17.37 -6.19
CA ILE A 204 8.11 18.03 -7.51
C ILE A 204 8.89 17.15 -8.47
N ASP A 205 8.24 16.18 -9.08
CA ASP A 205 8.86 15.31 -10.07
C ASP A 205 8.08 15.32 -11.41
N ASN A 206 8.81 15.10 -12.50
CA ASN A 206 8.29 15.11 -13.87
C ASN A 206 7.45 13.87 -14.21
N THR A 207 7.15 13.01 -13.22
CA THR A 207 6.37 11.79 -13.42
C THR A 207 4.88 12.06 -13.66
N GLY A 208 4.43 13.31 -13.48
CA GLY A 208 3.02 13.69 -13.62
C GLY A 208 2.12 13.13 -12.50
N LEU A 209 2.68 12.36 -11.56
CA LEU A 209 1.95 11.73 -10.46
C LEU A 209 1.91 12.63 -9.21
N SER A 210 1.96 13.96 -9.37
CA SER A 210 1.99 14.92 -8.26
C SER A 210 0.59 15.11 -7.64
N TYR A 211 0.53 14.83 -6.34
CA TYR A 211 -0.44 15.27 -5.32
C TYR A 211 -1.96 15.14 -5.57
N VAL A 212 -2.50 13.96 -5.25
CA VAL A 212 -3.62 13.78 -4.30
C VAL A 212 -3.34 12.47 -3.57
N GLY A 213 -2.80 12.51 -2.35
CA GLY A 213 -2.45 11.32 -1.58
C GLY A 213 -1.88 11.68 -0.21
N SER A 214 -2.45 11.14 0.85
CA SER A 214 -2.38 11.64 2.24
C SER A 214 -1.04 11.48 2.98
N SER A 215 0.09 11.25 2.29
CA SER A 215 1.38 10.99 2.95
C SER A 215 2.53 11.70 2.26
N ASN A 216 3.38 12.34 3.06
CA ASN A 216 4.65 12.93 2.68
C ASN A 216 5.81 11.91 2.71
N SER A 217 5.54 10.60 2.68
CA SER A 217 6.55 9.54 2.70
C SER A 217 6.22 8.48 1.66
N ASN A 218 7.17 8.20 0.76
CA ASN A 218 6.97 7.20 -0.27
C ASN A 218 7.08 5.77 0.24
N ALA A 219 7.80 5.54 1.35
CA ALA A 219 7.74 4.26 2.05
C ALA A 219 6.29 3.90 2.40
N ASN A 220 5.54 4.84 2.99
CA ASN A 220 4.12 4.65 3.29
C ASN A 220 3.25 4.46 2.04
N ASN A 221 3.58 5.11 0.92
CA ASN A 221 2.86 4.92 -0.35
C ASN A 221 3.05 3.51 -0.90
N ILE A 222 4.28 2.97 -0.85
CA ILE A 222 4.61 1.59 -1.25
C ILE A 222 3.84 0.59 -0.37
N LEU A 223 3.88 0.76 0.96
CA LEU A 223 3.14 -0.09 1.90
C LEU A 223 1.64 -0.08 1.63
N ARG A 224 1.06 1.11 1.46
CA ARG A 224 -0.37 1.27 1.17
C ARG A 224 -0.74 0.63 -0.15
N MET A 225 0.07 0.80 -1.19
CA MET A 225 -0.15 0.22 -2.50
C MET A 225 -0.14 -1.31 -2.42
N ALA A 226 0.91 -1.91 -1.85
CA ALA A 226 1.03 -3.36 -1.72
C ALA A 226 -0.19 -3.97 -1.03
N ARG A 227 -0.61 -3.40 0.11
CA ARG A 227 -1.80 -3.85 0.84
C ARG A 227 -3.08 -3.67 0.05
N THR A 228 -3.28 -2.50 -0.57
CA THR A 228 -4.52 -2.19 -1.29
C THR A 228 -4.68 -3.10 -2.51
N THR A 229 -3.60 -3.35 -3.26
CA THR A 229 -3.59 -4.28 -4.40
C THR A 229 -4.00 -5.68 -3.97
N MET A 230 -3.43 -6.20 -2.87
CA MET A 230 -3.79 -7.50 -2.33
C MET A 230 -5.26 -7.54 -1.93
N ASP A 231 -5.74 -6.53 -1.21
CA ASP A 231 -7.11 -6.45 -0.78
C ASP A 231 -8.09 -6.42 -1.97
N MET A 232 -7.77 -5.68 -3.03
CA MET A 232 -8.56 -5.65 -4.28
C MET A 232 -8.60 -7.01 -4.95
N ALA A 233 -7.48 -7.74 -5.01
CA ALA A 233 -7.45 -9.09 -5.58
C ALA A 233 -8.35 -10.08 -4.83
N TRP A 234 -8.35 -10.00 -3.49
CA TRP A 234 -9.21 -10.84 -2.66
C TRP A 234 -10.69 -10.55 -2.89
N MET A 235 -11.04 -9.27 -3.01
CA MET A 235 -12.41 -8.85 -3.29
C MET A 235 -12.84 -9.20 -4.72
N ARG A 236 -11.92 -9.14 -5.69
CA ARG A 236 -12.15 -9.64 -7.05
C ARG A 236 -12.39 -11.15 -7.06
N ASN A 237 -11.66 -11.93 -6.26
CA ASN A 237 -11.94 -13.36 -6.11
C ASN A 237 -13.37 -13.58 -5.59
N LEU A 238 -13.79 -12.84 -4.55
CA LEU A 238 -15.15 -12.93 -4.00
C LEU A 238 -16.22 -12.55 -5.05
N SER A 239 -15.96 -11.52 -5.85
CA SER A 239 -16.80 -11.12 -6.98
C SER A 239 -17.02 -12.27 -7.97
N ILE A 240 -15.93 -12.97 -8.32
CA ILE A 240 -15.97 -14.13 -9.22
C ILE A 240 -16.76 -15.29 -8.57
N ASP A 241 -16.55 -15.58 -7.29
CA ASP A 241 -17.31 -16.61 -6.56
C ASP A 241 -18.83 -16.33 -6.59
N TYR A 242 -19.22 -15.08 -6.40
CA TYR A 242 -20.63 -14.69 -6.44
C TYR A 242 -21.19 -14.71 -7.86
N GLN A 243 -20.40 -14.34 -8.85
CA GLN A 243 -20.80 -14.37 -10.25
C GLN A 243 -21.07 -15.80 -10.72
N GLU A 244 -20.17 -16.73 -10.42
CA GLU A 244 -20.26 -18.14 -10.83
C GLU A 244 -21.41 -18.90 -10.14
N ASN A 245 -21.84 -18.48 -8.95
CA ASN A 245 -22.95 -19.10 -8.24
C ASN A 245 -24.30 -18.54 -8.74
N ALA A 246 -25.07 -19.36 -9.47
CA ALA A 246 -26.37 -19.00 -10.05
C ALA A 246 -27.51 -18.79 -9.02
N GLU A 247 -27.34 -19.22 -7.78
CA GLU A 247 -28.33 -19.02 -6.71
C GLU A 247 -28.17 -17.65 -6.04
N ILE A 248 -26.96 -17.08 -6.09
CA ILE A 248 -26.66 -15.75 -5.59
C ILE A 248 -27.27 -14.73 -6.56
N VAL A 249 -28.14 -13.87 -6.05
CA VAL A 249 -28.85 -12.80 -6.78
C VAL A 249 -28.42 -11.39 -6.37
N GLY A 250 -27.54 -11.29 -5.38
CA GLY A 250 -26.97 -10.04 -4.88
C GLY A 250 -26.14 -10.27 -3.64
N PHE A 251 -25.82 -9.18 -2.95
CA PHE A 251 -25.06 -9.23 -1.72
C PHE A 251 -25.54 -8.19 -0.72
N PHE A 252 -25.28 -8.43 0.56
CA PHE A 252 -25.54 -7.46 1.61
C PHE A 252 -24.23 -7.02 2.24
N VAL A 253 -23.99 -5.70 2.24
CA VAL A 253 -22.81 -5.08 2.85
C VAL A 253 -23.14 -4.75 4.31
N SER A 254 -22.29 -5.19 5.23
CA SER A 254 -22.35 -4.79 6.63
C SER A 254 -21.06 -4.11 7.04
N ARG A 255 -21.16 -3.16 7.98
CA ARG A 255 -19.96 -2.58 8.59
C ARG A 255 -19.17 -3.62 9.36
N GLY A 256 -17.84 -3.53 9.28
CA GLY A 256 -16.91 -4.27 10.15
C GLY A 256 -15.97 -3.38 10.96
N SER A 257 -16.19 -2.07 10.97
CA SER A 257 -15.48 -1.11 11.82
C SER A 257 -16.47 -0.37 12.72
N SER A 258 -16.04 0.01 13.92
CA SER A 258 -16.77 0.93 14.81
C SER A 258 -16.54 2.41 14.46
N TYR A 259 -15.51 2.72 13.66
CA TYR A 259 -15.21 4.07 13.21
C TYR A 259 -16.38 4.65 12.39
N ASP A 260 -16.75 5.91 12.67
CA ASP A 260 -17.80 6.64 11.96
C ASP A 260 -17.31 7.01 10.55
N CYS A 261 -17.80 6.29 9.54
CA CYS A 261 -17.29 6.37 8.18
C CYS A 261 -18.44 6.50 7.21
N LYS A 262 -18.77 7.75 6.84
CA LYS A 262 -19.88 8.08 5.93
C LYS A 262 -19.85 7.31 4.61
N ILE A 263 -18.65 7.03 4.07
CA ILE A 263 -18.47 6.23 2.84
C ILE A 263 -18.88 4.78 3.08
N CYS A 264 -18.47 4.18 4.21
CA CYS A 264 -18.91 2.82 4.53
C CYS A 264 -20.41 2.79 4.84
N ASP A 265 -20.92 3.79 5.55
CA ASP A 265 -22.33 3.87 5.93
C ASP A 265 -23.25 3.97 4.71
N SER A 266 -22.85 4.73 3.68
CA SER A 266 -23.63 4.85 2.43
C SER A 266 -23.66 3.57 1.61
N GLN A 267 -22.79 2.61 1.91
CA GLN A 267 -22.68 1.34 1.19
C GLN A 267 -23.37 0.19 1.94
N VAL A 268 -23.80 0.39 3.19
CA VAL A 268 -24.52 -0.63 3.96
C VAL A 268 -25.89 -0.89 3.35
N GLY A 269 -26.21 -2.16 3.12
CA GLY A 269 -27.50 -2.54 2.56
C GLY A 269 -27.38 -3.64 1.53
N PHE A 270 -28.51 -3.92 0.87
CA PHE A 270 -28.60 -4.87 -0.23
C PHE A 270 -28.16 -4.21 -1.55
N HIS A 271 -27.38 -4.94 -2.32
CA HIS A 271 -26.91 -4.62 -3.67
C HIS A 271 -27.25 -5.77 -4.60
N VAL A 272 -27.63 -5.46 -5.84
CA VAL A 272 -28.01 -6.51 -6.80
C VAL A 272 -26.77 -7.15 -7.41
N LYS A 273 -26.91 -8.34 -8.00
CA LYS A 273 -25.76 -9.04 -8.62
C LYS A 273 -25.04 -8.22 -9.70
N GLY A 274 -25.72 -7.28 -10.35
CA GLY A 274 -25.10 -6.37 -11.31
C GLY A 274 -23.99 -5.50 -10.69
N ASP A 275 -24.03 -5.28 -9.38
CA ASP A 275 -23.15 -4.36 -8.66
C ASP A 275 -21.89 -5.06 -8.12
N LEU A 276 -21.53 -6.24 -8.64
CA LEU A 276 -20.38 -7.01 -8.16
C LEU A 276 -19.01 -6.33 -8.35
N GLU A 277 -18.96 -5.27 -9.15
CA GLU A 277 -17.80 -4.37 -9.27
C GLU A 277 -17.73 -3.33 -8.15
N GLU A 278 -18.83 -3.13 -7.41
CA GLU A 278 -18.96 -2.21 -6.27
C GLU A 278 -18.78 -2.91 -4.90
N LEU A 279 -18.28 -4.15 -4.90
CA LEU A 279 -17.84 -4.77 -3.65
C LEU A 279 -16.75 -3.89 -2.98
N PRO A 280 -16.61 -3.91 -1.63
CA PRO A 280 -15.47 -3.30 -0.97
C PRO A 280 -14.17 -3.64 -1.71
N LEU A 281 -13.18 -2.75 -1.81
CA LEU A 281 -12.85 -1.70 -0.85
C LEU A 281 -13.40 -0.32 -1.24
N TYR A 282 -14.18 0.28 -0.35
CA TYR A 282 -14.60 1.69 -0.52
C TYR A 282 -13.51 2.70 -0.13
N HIS A 283 -12.50 2.26 0.63
CA HIS A 283 -11.32 3.04 1.00
C HIS A 283 -10.18 2.11 1.46
N PRO A 284 -8.92 2.58 1.52
CA PRO A 284 -7.73 1.73 1.79
C PRO A 284 -7.66 1.04 3.16
N ASN A 285 -8.60 1.32 4.07
CA ASN A 285 -8.68 0.74 5.41
C ASN A 285 -10.04 0.04 5.64
N CYS A 286 -10.77 -0.27 4.56
CA CYS A 286 -12.13 -0.76 4.64
C CYS A 286 -12.17 -2.16 5.29
N LYS A 287 -12.99 -2.29 6.33
CA LYS A 287 -13.26 -3.54 7.06
C LYS A 287 -14.69 -4.04 6.86
N CYS A 288 -15.45 -3.43 5.96
CA CYS A 288 -16.79 -3.91 5.62
C CYS A 288 -16.69 -5.33 5.06
N TRP A 289 -17.70 -6.12 5.37
CA TRP A 289 -17.81 -7.52 4.98
C TRP A 289 -19.13 -7.73 4.27
N VAL A 290 -19.15 -8.72 3.38
CA VAL A 290 -20.21 -8.90 2.40
C VAL A 290 -20.77 -10.31 2.50
N MET A 291 -22.09 -10.41 2.56
CA MET A 291 -22.82 -11.68 2.61
C MET A 291 -23.50 -11.94 1.28
N PRO A 292 -23.51 -13.19 0.80
CA PRO A 292 -24.30 -13.54 -0.38
C PRO A 292 -25.80 -13.47 -0.05
N ILE A 293 -26.59 -13.06 -1.03
CA ILE A 293 -28.05 -13.07 -0.95
C ILE A 293 -28.58 -13.99 -2.05
N TYR A 294 -29.48 -14.89 -1.67
CA TYR A 294 -30.00 -15.93 -2.56
C TYR A 294 -31.45 -15.66 -2.95
N SER A 295 -31.86 -16.14 -4.12
CA SER A 295 -33.27 -16.12 -4.52
C SER A 295 -34.12 -17.00 -3.61
N ASN A 296 -35.34 -16.58 -3.29
CA ASN A 296 -36.33 -17.42 -2.60
C ASN A 296 -37.08 -18.31 -3.62
N LYS A 297 -36.38 -19.23 -4.28
CA LYS A 297 -36.94 -20.09 -5.35
C LYS A 297 -37.94 -21.15 -4.84
N ASP A 298 -37.98 -21.42 -3.54
CA ASP A 298 -38.87 -22.43 -2.95
C ASP A 298 -40.34 -22.00 -2.85
N LYS A 299 -40.71 -20.78 -3.27
CA LYS A 299 -42.11 -20.29 -3.27
C LYS A 299 -42.84 -20.38 -4.60
N TYR A 300 -42.19 -20.79 -5.69
CA TYR A 300 -42.78 -20.78 -7.04
C TYR A 300 -42.67 -22.10 -7.82
N ASN A 301 -42.20 -23.17 -7.20
CA ASN A 301 -42.42 -24.53 -7.71
C ASN A 301 -43.72 -25.08 -7.09
N ILE A 302 -44.86 -24.66 -7.64
CA ILE A 302 -46.16 -25.36 -7.51
C ILE A 302 -46.39 -26.10 -8.83
#